data_AF-A0AAV9I686-F1
#
_entry.id   AF-A0AAV9I686-F1
#
_cell.length_a   1.000
_cell.length_b   1.000
_cell.length_c   1.000
_cell.angle_alpha   90.00
_cell.angle_beta   90.00
_cell.angle_gamma   90.00
#
_symmetry.space_group_name_H-M   'P 1'
#
loop_
_entity.id
_entity.type
_entity.pdbx_description
1 polymer ?
#
loop_
_entity_poly.entity_id
_entity_poly.type
_entity_poly.pdbx_seq_one_letter_code
_entity_poly.pdbx_strand_id
1 'polypeptide(L)'
;MKGYNDFSSSSRSSGNIFVLFYHGTVSALYFFGGLALVAVGIYAEVTHSGKFNLNWTNDFWKAVTNFGIAGIVIGAVIALVGALGFFAFGRGCCGKFFKVVYFILIVLCFLALLFTAIVTLMLANGDNVSPFKSAACSAWKQTVSDNPQEICKIQNQYSCCGFSSSCDPTTTIPACSCALTNHCYSTIIHRYHKWYLPIGIVSCILGGLTLLDSLLVCCV
;
A
#
# COMPACT_ATOMS: atom_id res chain seq x y z
N MET A 1 52.35 28.53 -31.25
CA MET A 1 50.97 29.00 -31.06
C MET A 1 50.08 27.79 -30.78
N LYS A 2 49.68 27.56 -29.53
CA LYS A 2 48.79 26.48 -29.12
C LYS A 2 47.40 27.09 -28.94
N GLY A 3 46.53 26.81 -29.91
CA GLY A 3 45.19 27.39 -29.99
C GLY A 3 44.27 26.84 -28.90
N TYR A 4 43.63 27.79 -28.22
CA TYR A 4 42.39 27.70 -27.45
C TYR A 4 41.42 26.62 -27.99
N ASN A 5 41.12 25.63 -27.17
CA ASN A 5 39.92 24.79 -27.28
C ASN A 5 39.40 24.54 -25.86
N ASP A 6 38.85 25.58 -25.25
CA ASP A 6 38.25 25.50 -23.91
C ASP A 6 36.91 26.24 -23.89
N PHE A 7 35.97 25.79 -24.73
CA PHE A 7 34.58 26.24 -24.71
C PHE A 7 33.65 25.10 -25.13
N SER A 8 33.64 23.98 -24.39
CA SER A 8 32.56 23.00 -24.51
C SER A 8 32.20 22.26 -23.20
N SER A 9 32.57 22.79 -22.04
CA SER A 9 32.34 22.12 -20.75
C SER A 9 31.15 22.66 -19.94
N SER A 10 30.36 23.61 -20.47
CA SER A 10 29.29 24.26 -19.70
C SER A 10 27.92 23.55 -19.75
N SER A 11 27.56 22.86 -20.84
CA SER A 11 26.22 22.23 -20.93
C SER A 11 26.08 20.89 -20.20
N ARG A 12 27.20 20.24 -19.84
CA ARG A 12 27.22 18.95 -19.12
C ARG A 12 27.00 19.08 -17.60
N SER A 13 26.97 20.31 -17.06
CA SER A 13 26.95 20.55 -15.61
C SER A 13 25.54 20.70 -15.03
N SER A 14 24.65 21.45 -15.69
CA SER A 14 23.31 21.78 -15.14
C SER A 14 22.34 20.58 -15.12
N GLY A 15 22.33 19.78 -16.20
CA GLY A 15 21.44 18.62 -16.30
C GLY A 15 21.69 17.54 -15.24
N ASN A 16 22.96 17.28 -14.93
CA ASN A 16 23.33 16.30 -13.90
C ASN A 16 22.95 16.76 -12.48
N ILE A 17 23.06 18.07 -12.20
CA ILE A 17 22.67 18.64 -10.90
C ILE A 17 21.14 18.53 -10.70
N PHE A 18 20.36 18.84 -11.73
CA PHE A 18 18.90 18.71 -11.67
C PHE A 18 18.46 17.26 -11.38
N VAL A 19 19.03 16.29 -12.08
CA VAL A 19 18.67 14.87 -11.89
C VAL A 19 19.09 14.37 -10.50
N LEU A 20 20.27 14.77 -10.01
CA LEU A 20 20.70 14.47 -8.63
C LEU A 20 19.75 15.08 -7.58
N PHE A 21 19.31 16.33 -7.77
CA PHE A 21 18.37 16.98 -6.88
C PHE A 21 16.99 16.30 -6.90
N TYR A 22 16.52 15.89 -8.07
CA TYR A 22 15.27 15.15 -8.23
C TYR A 22 15.30 13.82 -7.47
N HIS A 23 16.29 12.96 -7.72
CA HIS A 23 16.44 11.68 -7.02
C HIS A 23 16.57 11.87 -5.51
N GLY A 24 17.33 12.88 -5.07
CA GLY A 24 17.47 13.21 -3.65
C GLY A 24 16.13 13.60 -3.03
N THR A 25 15.32 14.39 -3.73
CA THR A 25 13.99 14.82 -3.28
C THR A 25 13.02 13.63 -3.20
N VAL A 26 12.97 12.79 -4.24
CA VAL A 26 12.12 11.59 -4.26
C VAL A 26 12.54 10.60 -3.17
N SER A 27 13.84 10.39 -2.99
CA SER A 27 14.38 9.54 -1.91
C SER A 27 14.02 10.06 -0.52
N ALA A 28 14.06 11.38 -0.31
CA ALA A 28 13.62 11.99 0.93
C ALA A 28 12.13 11.79 1.18
N LEU A 29 11.28 11.94 0.15
CA LEU A 29 9.85 11.70 0.25
C LEU A 29 9.54 10.25 0.62
N TYR A 30 10.21 9.27 0.01
CA TYR A 30 10.07 7.87 0.41
C TYR A 30 10.56 7.64 1.84
N PHE A 31 11.72 8.19 2.21
CA PHE A 31 12.26 8.00 3.54
C PHE A 31 11.31 8.52 4.63
N PHE A 32 10.95 9.81 4.56
CA PHE A 32 10.08 10.43 5.56
C PHE A 32 8.64 9.94 5.47
N GLY A 33 8.12 9.69 4.26
CA GLY A 33 6.80 9.10 4.06
C GLY A 33 6.70 7.68 4.63
N GLY A 34 7.74 6.87 4.44
CA GLY A 34 7.85 5.54 5.03
C GLY A 34 7.88 5.58 6.55
N LEU A 35 8.70 6.46 7.15
CA LEU A 35 8.75 6.63 8.61
C LEU A 35 7.42 7.11 9.19
N ALA A 36 6.74 8.05 8.51
CA ALA A 36 5.41 8.49 8.91
C ALA A 36 4.40 7.33 8.87
N LEU A 37 4.44 6.48 7.84
CA LEU A 37 3.58 5.30 7.74
C LEU A 37 3.88 4.27 8.84
N VAL A 38 5.16 4.04 9.19
CA VAL A 38 5.54 3.19 10.32
C VAL A 38 4.96 3.74 11.62
N ALA A 39 5.09 5.05 11.87
CA ALA A 39 4.55 5.68 13.07
C ALA A 39 3.03 5.53 13.17
N VAL A 40 2.31 5.74 12.07
CA VAL A 40 0.85 5.51 11.98
C VAL A 40 0.51 4.03 12.22
N GLY A 41 1.28 3.10 11.67
CA GLY A 41 1.09 1.67 11.87
C GLY A 41 1.29 1.24 13.34
N ILE A 42 2.35 1.73 13.99
CA ILE A 42 2.59 1.50 15.43
C ILE A 42 1.43 2.07 16.26
N TYR A 43 0.99 3.29 15.96
CA TYR A 43 -0.14 3.91 16.65
C TYR A 43 -1.43 3.08 16.50
N ALA A 44 -1.74 2.60 15.29
CA ALA A 44 -2.90 1.74 15.05
C ALA A 44 -2.81 0.40 15.80
N GLU A 45 -1.62 -0.20 15.88
CA GLU A 45 -1.39 -1.45 16.59
C GLU A 45 -1.59 -1.30 18.10
N VAL A 46 -1.03 -0.23 18.69
CA VAL A 46 -1.13 0.08 20.15
C VAL A 46 -2.55 0.46 20.56
N THR A 47 -3.27 1.20 19.72
CA THR A 47 -4.67 1.59 20.01
C THR A 47 -5.69 0.53 19.63
N HIS A 48 -5.25 -0.60 19.08
CA HIS A 48 -6.11 -1.66 18.52
C HIS A 48 -7.12 -1.14 17.49
N SER A 49 -6.81 -0.02 16.81
CA SER A 49 -7.69 0.62 15.85
C SER A 49 -7.61 -0.08 14.48
N GLY A 50 -8.76 -0.44 13.91
CA GLY A 50 -8.83 -0.94 12.52
C GLY A 50 -8.50 -2.43 12.33
N LYS A 51 -8.40 -3.24 13.38
CA LYS A 51 -8.19 -4.68 13.25
C LYS A 51 -9.49 -5.40 12.89
N PHE A 52 -9.54 -6.06 11.74
CA PHE A 52 -10.53 -7.09 11.46
C PHE A 52 -9.98 -8.42 11.95
N ASN A 53 -10.33 -8.82 13.17
CA ASN A 53 -9.96 -10.13 13.72
C ASN A 53 -10.80 -11.24 13.08
N LEU A 54 -10.58 -11.46 11.79
CA LEU A 54 -11.09 -12.61 11.07
C LEU A 54 -10.01 -13.70 11.03
N ASN A 55 -10.44 -14.95 11.17
CA ASN A 55 -9.60 -16.13 11.00
C ASN A 55 -9.34 -16.36 9.50
N TRP A 56 -8.36 -15.65 8.96
CA TRP A 56 -7.91 -15.83 7.58
C TRP A 56 -7.21 -17.18 7.40
N THR A 57 -7.57 -17.89 6.33
CA THR A 57 -6.94 -19.18 5.96
C THR A 57 -5.54 -19.01 5.36
N ASN A 58 -5.17 -17.81 4.94
CA ASN A 58 -3.88 -17.50 4.32
C ASN A 58 -3.19 -16.36 5.07
N ASP A 59 -1.92 -16.55 5.40
CA ASP A 59 -1.07 -15.58 6.12
C ASP A 59 -0.95 -14.24 5.40
N PHE A 60 -0.97 -14.23 4.07
CA PHE A 60 -0.97 -12.99 3.28
C PHE A 60 -2.18 -12.11 3.63
N TRP A 61 -3.40 -12.68 3.61
CA TRP A 61 -4.60 -11.92 3.94
C TRP A 61 -4.63 -11.51 5.40
N LYS A 62 -4.11 -12.35 6.31
CA LYS A 62 -3.95 -12.02 7.72
C LYS A 62 -3.04 -10.82 7.93
N ALA A 63 -1.93 -10.75 7.20
CA ALA A 63 -0.98 -9.63 7.29
C ALA A 63 -1.54 -8.36 6.66
N VAL A 64 -2.14 -8.45 5.47
CA VAL A 64 -2.66 -7.29 4.71
C VAL A 64 -3.89 -6.67 5.37
N THR A 65 -4.74 -7.46 6.03
CA THR A 65 -5.96 -6.93 6.68
C THR A 65 -5.72 -6.44 8.10
N ASN A 66 -4.54 -6.70 8.68
CA ASN A 66 -4.10 -6.01 9.88
C ASN A 66 -3.43 -4.68 9.48
N PHE A 67 -4.21 -3.60 9.43
CA PHE A 67 -3.71 -2.29 9.00
C PHE A 67 -2.52 -1.77 9.81
N GLY A 68 -2.42 -2.11 11.10
CA GLY A 68 -1.27 -1.74 11.93
C GLY A 68 0.01 -2.40 11.45
N ILE A 69 0.02 -3.73 11.37
CA ILE A 69 1.17 -4.51 10.88
C ILE A 69 1.49 -4.16 9.43
N ALA A 70 0.49 -4.06 8.56
CA ALA A 70 0.67 -3.70 7.16
C ALA A 70 1.33 -2.32 7.03
N GLY A 71 0.89 -1.32 7.80
CA GLY A 71 1.48 0.01 7.82
C GLY A 71 2.95 0.00 8.26
N ILE A 72 3.29 -0.78 9.29
CA ILE A 72 4.67 -0.94 9.76
C ILE A 72 5.55 -1.57 8.68
N VAL A 73 5.12 -2.71 8.11
CA VAL A 73 5.91 -3.46 7.13
C VAL A 73 6.11 -2.65 5.85
N ILE A 74 5.02 -2.11 5.29
CA ILE A 74 5.07 -1.31 4.06
C ILE A 74 5.88 -0.04 4.30
N GLY A 75 5.66 0.64 5.43
CA GLY A 75 6.39 1.86 5.79
C GLY A 75 7.89 1.64 5.94
N ALA A 76 8.28 0.54 6.59
CA ALA A 76 9.69 0.19 6.76
C ALA A 76 10.37 -0.12 5.42
N VAL A 77 9.69 -0.83 4.53
CA VAL A 77 10.20 -1.11 3.18
C VAL A 77 10.37 0.19 2.40
N ILE A 78 9.36 1.06 2.36
CA ILE A 78 9.43 2.36 1.66
C ILE A 78 10.55 3.24 2.25
N ALA A 79 10.69 3.29 3.57
CA ALA A 79 11.76 4.03 4.23
C ALA A 79 13.14 3.48 3.82
N LEU A 80 13.28 2.15 3.75
CA LEU A 80 14.52 1.51 3.30
C LEU A 80 14.84 1.83 1.83
N VAL A 81 13.84 1.86 0.94
CA VAL A 81 14.02 2.32 -0.46
C VAL A 81 14.55 3.75 -0.49
N GLY A 82 13.94 4.66 0.28
CA GLY A 82 14.41 6.06 0.38
C GLY A 82 15.84 6.18 0.92
N ALA A 83 16.19 5.39 1.95
CA ALA A 83 17.54 5.34 2.49
C ALA A 83 18.56 4.85 1.44
N LEU A 84 18.24 3.80 0.69
CA LEU A 84 19.07 3.28 -0.39
C LEU A 84 19.23 4.30 -1.53
N GLY A 85 18.22 5.12 -1.80
CA GLY A 85 18.32 6.23 -2.75
C GLY A 85 19.41 7.22 -2.39
N PHE A 86 19.52 7.61 -1.11
CA PHE A 86 20.62 8.48 -0.66
C PHE A 86 22.00 7.85 -0.85
N PHE A 87 22.14 6.53 -0.65
CA PHE A 87 23.40 5.82 -0.90
C PHE A 87 23.69 5.63 -2.39
N ALA A 88 22.68 5.43 -3.23
CA ALA A 88 22.82 5.24 -4.67
C ALA A 88 23.31 6.51 -5.39
N PHE A 89 22.87 7.68 -4.93
CA PHE A 89 23.24 8.98 -5.51
C PHE A 89 24.23 9.79 -4.66
N GLY A 90 24.68 9.23 -3.54
CA GLY A 90 25.74 9.80 -2.70
C GLY A 90 27.12 9.73 -3.38
N ARG A 91 28.02 10.65 -2.99
CA ARG A 91 29.42 10.64 -3.45
C ARG A 91 30.19 9.50 -2.77
N GLY A 92 30.13 8.28 -3.30
CA GLY A 92 30.83 7.11 -2.74
C GLY A 92 31.16 6.01 -3.76
N CYS A 93 32.13 5.15 -3.44
CA CYS A 93 32.67 4.11 -4.33
C CYS A 93 31.69 2.98 -4.69
N CYS A 94 30.64 2.76 -3.90
CA CYS A 94 29.68 1.67 -4.09
C CYS A 94 28.47 2.02 -4.98
N GLY A 95 28.44 3.21 -5.59
CA GLY A 95 27.25 3.75 -6.25
C GLY A 95 26.62 2.85 -7.33
N LYS A 96 27.40 2.07 -8.09
CA LYS A 96 26.85 1.23 -9.17
C LYS A 96 25.94 0.11 -8.66
N PHE A 97 26.35 -0.60 -7.61
CA PHE A 97 25.53 -1.68 -7.04
C PHE A 97 24.24 -1.12 -6.42
N PHE A 98 24.37 -0.06 -5.62
CA PHE A 98 23.22 0.59 -4.98
C PHE A 98 22.24 1.19 -6.01
N LYS A 99 22.72 1.73 -7.14
CA LYS A 99 21.85 2.17 -8.24
C LYS A 99 21.03 1.03 -8.84
N VAL A 100 21.63 -0.14 -9.09
CA VAL A 100 20.90 -1.30 -9.62
C VAL A 100 19.86 -1.79 -8.63
N VAL A 101 20.23 -1.92 -7.35
CA VAL A 101 19.30 -2.34 -6.29
C VAL A 101 18.15 -1.34 -6.14
N TYR A 102 18.47 -0.04 -6.10
CA TYR A 102 17.49 1.04 -6.04
C TYR A 102 16.54 1.00 -7.25
N PHE A 103 17.07 0.84 -8.46
CA PHE A 103 16.27 0.72 -9.68
C PHE A 103 15.28 -0.45 -9.62
N ILE A 104 15.74 -1.63 -9.21
CA ILE A 104 14.87 -2.81 -9.06
C ILE A 104 13.76 -2.53 -8.04
N LEU A 105 14.09 -1.95 -6.89
CA LEU A 105 13.12 -1.63 -5.85
C LEU A 105 12.10 -0.59 -6.31
N ILE A 106 12.52 0.44 -7.02
CA ILE A 106 11.63 1.46 -7.60
C ILE A 106 10.69 0.85 -8.64
N VAL A 107 11.17 -0.06 -9.50
CA VAL A 107 10.31 -0.79 -10.44
C VAL A 107 9.28 -1.65 -9.70
N LEU A 108 9.67 -2.34 -8.63
CA LEU A 108 8.74 -3.11 -7.80
C LEU A 108 7.70 -2.20 -7.13
N CYS A 109 8.11 -1.04 -6.61
CA CYS A 109 7.20 -0.03 -6.07
C CYS A 109 6.22 0.48 -7.12
N PHE A 110 6.67 0.74 -8.34
CA PHE A 110 5.82 1.13 -9.45
C PHE A 110 4.75 0.06 -9.76
N LEU A 111 5.15 -1.21 -9.86
CA LEU A 111 4.23 -2.31 -10.11
C LEU A 111 3.20 -2.47 -8.98
N ALA A 112 3.61 -2.30 -7.72
CA ALA A 112 2.71 -2.34 -6.57
C ALA A 112 1.71 -1.17 -6.56
N LEU A 113 2.16 0.05 -6.92
CA LEU A 113 1.29 1.22 -7.05
C LEU A 113 0.31 1.06 -8.21
N LEU A 114 0.76 0.53 -9.35
CA LEU A 114 -0.08 0.25 -10.50
C LEU A 114 -1.17 -0.77 -10.14
N PHE A 115 -0.80 -1.88 -9.48
CA PHE A 115 -1.75 -2.87 -9.00
C PHE A 115 -2.77 -2.24 -8.03
N THR A 116 -2.30 -1.44 -7.06
CA THR A 116 -3.16 -0.74 -6.10
C THR A 116 -4.14 0.20 -6.79
N ALA A 117 -3.67 0.98 -7.78
CA ALA A 117 -4.51 1.86 -8.58
C ALA A 117 -5.60 1.09 -9.33
N ILE A 118 -5.24 0.01 -10.02
CA ILE A 118 -6.19 -0.83 -10.75
C ILE A 118 -7.25 -1.40 -9.81
N VAL A 119 -6.85 -2.02 -8.70
CA VAL A 119 -7.78 -2.67 -7.75
C VAL A 119 -8.70 -1.65 -7.09
N THR A 120 -8.17 -0.51 -6.65
CA THR A 120 -8.99 0.53 -6.00
C THR A 120 -9.94 1.22 -6.98
N LEU A 121 -9.53 1.43 -8.23
CA LEU A 121 -10.43 1.95 -9.27
C LEU A 121 -11.53 0.96 -9.64
N MET A 122 -11.23 -0.35 -9.73
CA MET A 122 -12.24 -1.39 -9.89
C MET A 122 -13.25 -1.37 -8.74
N LEU A 123 -12.77 -1.31 -7.49
CA LEU A 123 -13.63 -1.19 -6.31
C LEU A 123 -14.46 0.10 -6.30
N ALA A 124 -13.89 1.22 -6.77
CA ALA A 124 -14.59 2.50 -6.91
C ALA A 124 -15.66 2.46 -8.00
N ASN A 125 -15.50 1.65 -9.04
CA ASN A 125 -16.52 1.45 -10.07
C ASN A 125 -17.60 0.44 -9.65
N GLY A 126 -17.48 -0.15 -8.47
CA GLY A 126 -18.42 -1.16 -7.97
C GLY A 126 -18.17 -2.55 -8.54
N ASP A 127 -17.04 -2.77 -9.20
CA ASP A 127 -16.65 -4.11 -9.63
C ASP A 127 -16.37 -4.99 -8.41
N ASN A 128 -17.08 -6.12 -8.32
CA ASN A 128 -16.82 -7.09 -7.27
C ASN A 128 -15.45 -7.74 -7.52
N VAL A 129 -14.46 -7.37 -6.73
CA VAL A 129 -13.15 -8.05 -6.71
C VAL A 129 -13.34 -9.45 -6.11
N SER A 130 -13.67 -10.40 -6.98
CA SER A 130 -14.09 -11.76 -6.61
C SER A 130 -13.09 -12.52 -5.71
N PRO A 131 -11.75 -12.36 -5.85
CA PRO A 131 -10.82 -13.06 -4.99
C PRO A 131 -10.87 -12.57 -3.53
N PHE A 132 -10.96 -11.24 -3.33
CA PHE A 132 -11.05 -10.67 -1.97
C PHE A 132 -12.35 -11.07 -1.30
N LYS A 133 -13.48 -10.97 -2.01
CA LYS A 133 -14.79 -11.37 -1.47
C LYS A 133 -14.81 -12.84 -1.07
N SER A 134 -14.21 -13.73 -1.88
CA SER A 134 -14.12 -15.16 -1.58
C SER A 134 -13.22 -15.45 -0.37
N ALA A 135 -12.07 -14.80 -0.28
CA ALA A 135 -11.17 -14.93 0.87
C ALA A 135 -11.84 -14.43 2.16
N ALA A 136 -12.48 -13.26 2.11
CA ALA A 136 -13.21 -12.67 3.23
C ALA A 136 -14.41 -13.52 3.64
N CYS A 137 -15.15 -14.11 2.69
CA CYS A 137 -16.22 -15.06 2.95
C CYS A 137 -15.73 -16.31 3.69
N SER A 138 -14.59 -16.87 3.26
CA SER A 138 -13.98 -18.04 3.88
C SER A 138 -13.51 -17.72 5.30
N ALA A 139 -12.84 -16.58 5.48
CA ALA A 139 -12.39 -16.12 6.78
C ALA A 139 -13.56 -15.83 7.72
N TRP A 140 -14.65 -15.26 7.21
CA TRP A 140 -15.88 -15.04 7.97
C TRP A 140 -16.46 -16.36 8.48
N LYS A 141 -16.67 -17.35 7.60
CA LYS A 141 -17.19 -18.67 7.98
C LYS A 141 -16.34 -19.34 9.06
N GLN A 142 -15.02 -19.28 8.90
CA GLN A 142 -14.08 -19.81 9.89
C GLN A 142 -14.21 -19.09 11.24
N THR A 143 -14.32 -17.76 11.23
CA THR A 143 -14.44 -16.95 12.45
C THR A 143 -15.77 -17.20 13.16
N VAL A 144 -16.87 -17.41 12.42
CA VAL A 144 -18.16 -17.78 13.02
C VAL A 144 -18.05 -19.10 13.78
N SER A 145 -17.30 -20.07 13.24
CA SER A 145 -17.09 -21.37 13.87
C SER A 145 -16.18 -21.27 15.10
N ASP A 146 -15.03 -20.61 14.96
CA ASP A 146 -13.98 -20.65 15.97
C ASP A 146 -14.15 -19.59 17.07
N ASN A 147 -14.65 -18.41 16.70
CA ASN A 147 -14.67 -17.25 17.59
C ASN A 147 -15.86 -16.31 17.30
N PRO A 148 -17.11 -16.77 17.53
CA PRO A 148 -18.32 -16.05 17.13
C PRO A 148 -18.46 -14.66 17.76
N GLN A 149 -17.81 -14.40 18.90
CA GLN A 149 -17.81 -13.10 19.58
C GLN A 149 -17.15 -11.98 18.75
N GLU A 150 -16.12 -12.30 17.95
CA GLU A 150 -15.47 -11.31 17.08
C GLU A 150 -16.42 -10.88 15.95
N ILE A 151 -17.25 -11.79 15.45
CA ILE A 151 -18.30 -11.48 14.48
C ILE A 151 -19.32 -10.52 15.08
N CYS A 152 -19.72 -10.73 16.34
CA CYS A 152 -20.64 -9.83 17.04
C CYS A 152 -20.08 -8.40 17.13
N LYS A 153 -18.77 -8.25 17.39
CA LYS A 153 -18.11 -6.93 17.42
C LYS A 153 -18.18 -6.24 16.07
N ILE A 154 -17.87 -6.96 14.98
CA ILE A 154 -17.94 -6.41 13.62
C ILE A 154 -19.37 -6.00 13.27
N GLN A 155 -20.35 -6.87 13.53
CA GLN A 155 -21.76 -6.59 13.27
C GLN A 155 -22.27 -5.37 14.04
N ASN A 156 -21.89 -5.24 15.32
CA ASN A 156 -22.22 -4.07 16.14
C ASN A 156 -21.54 -2.80 15.64
N GLN A 157 -20.24 -2.86 15.32
CA GLN A 157 -19.45 -1.71 14.88
C GLN A 157 -19.93 -1.13 13.54
N TYR A 158 -20.34 -1.99 12.62
CA TYR A 158 -20.79 -1.59 11.29
C TYR A 158 -22.32 -1.58 11.13
N SER A 159 -23.07 -1.92 12.19
CA SER A 159 -24.53 -2.01 12.19
C SER A 159 -25.03 -2.83 10.98
N CYS A 160 -24.58 -4.07 10.89
CA CYS A 160 -24.84 -4.98 9.77
C CYS A 160 -25.08 -6.40 10.26
N CYS A 161 -25.58 -7.26 9.37
CA CYS A 161 -25.99 -8.62 9.68
C CYS A 161 -25.55 -9.63 8.62
N GLY A 162 -24.81 -10.65 9.06
CA GLY A 162 -24.22 -11.63 8.14
C GLY A 162 -23.17 -11.00 7.22
N PHE A 163 -22.41 -11.82 6.50
CA PHE A 163 -21.45 -11.39 5.50
C PHE A 163 -22.11 -11.05 4.18
N SER A 164 -22.89 -12.00 3.63
CA SER A 164 -23.69 -11.90 2.40
C SER A 164 -24.56 -13.14 2.25
N SER A 165 -25.67 -13.06 1.51
CA SER A 165 -26.60 -14.16 1.28
C SER A 165 -25.98 -15.51 0.87
N SER A 166 -24.86 -15.52 0.14
CA SER A 166 -24.16 -16.76 -0.28
C SER A 166 -23.09 -17.28 0.69
N CYS A 167 -22.77 -16.50 1.72
CA CYS A 167 -21.67 -16.75 2.65
C CYS A 167 -22.13 -16.92 4.09
N ASP A 168 -23.35 -16.53 4.40
CA ASP A 168 -23.92 -16.73 5.72
C ASP A 168 -24.16 -18.23 5.97
N PRO A 169 -23.77 -18.73 7.16
CA PRO A 169 -24.12 -20.09 7.54
C PRO A 169 -25.64 -20.23 7.62
N THR A 170 -26.17 -21.38 7.23
CA THR A 170 -27.61 -21.70 7.35
C THR A 170 -28.09 -21.74 8.79
N THR A 171 -27.18 -21.84 9.75
CA THR A 171 -27.43 -21.77 11.19
C THR A 171 -27.30 -20.34 11.70
N THR A 172 -28.34 -19.85 12.37
CA THR A 172 -28.33 -18.61 13.15
C THR A 172 -27.13 -18.58 14.09
N ILE A 173 -26.33 -17.51 14.01
CA ILE A 173 -25.20 -17.31 14.92
C ILE A 173 -25.78 -17.03 16.31
N PRO A 174 -25.65 -17.94 17.31
CA PRO A 174 -26.37 -17.80 18.58
C PRO A 174 -25.85 -16.63 19.44
N ALA A 175 -24.64 -16.16 19.15
CA ALA A 175 -23.89 -15.23 19.99
C ALA A 175 -24.34 -13.76 19.87
N CYS A 176 -25.05 -13.36 18.81
CA CYS A 176 -25.69 -12.04 18.76
C CYS A 176 -27.02 -12.07 18.00
N SER A 177 -28.07 -11.54 18.63
CA SER A 177 -29.35 -11.30 17.99
C SER A 177 -29.18 -10.23 16.92
N CYS A 178 -29.44 -10.58 15.67
CA CYS A 178 -29.20 -9.70 14.55
C CYS A 178 -30.51 -9.54 13.76
N ALA A 179 -31.12 -8.35 13.88
CA ALA A 179 -32.41 -8.03 13.27
C ALA A 179 -32.29 -7.13 12.03
N LEU A 180 -31.06 -6.83 11.59
CA LEU A 180 -30.81 -5.95 10.46
C LEU A 180 -30.81 -6.75 9.14
N THR A 181 -31.30 -6.13 8.07
CA THR A 181 -31.36 -6.72 6.73
C THR A 181 -30.12 -6.44 5.88
N ASN A 182 -29.22 -5.54 6.33
CA ASN A 182 -28.04 -5.13 5.57
C ASN A 182 -26.85 -6.06 5.80
N HIS A 183 -26.30 -6.62 4.73
CA HIS A 183 -25.12 -7.48 4.79
C HIS A 183 -23.82 -6.71 5.14
N CYS A 184 -22.97 -7.28 5.98
CA CYS A 184 -21.73 -6.63 6.41
C CYS A 184 -20.75 -6.36 5.28
N TYR A 185 -20.63 -7.26 4.29
CA TYR A 185 -19.73 -7.02 3.16
C TYR A 185 -20.13 -5.76 2.39
N SER A 186 -21.41 -5.62 2.04
CA SER A 186 -21.87 -4.45 1.28
C SER A 186 -21.80 -3.17 2.11
N THR A 187 -22.15 -3.21 3.40
CA THR A 187 -22.06 -2.04 4.29
C THR A 187 -20.62 -1.56 4.48
N ILE A 188 -19.68 -2.50 4.69
CA ILE A 188 -18.24 -2.19 4.84
C ILE A 188 -17.70 -1.62 3.53
N ILE A 189 -17.89 -2.32 2.41
CA ILE A 189 -17.40 -1.88 1.10
C ILE A 189 -17.99 -0.51 0.73
N HIS A 190 -19.28 -0.28 0.97
CA HIS A 190 -19.93 1.02 0.70
C HIS A 190 -19.35 2.14 1.58
N ARG A 191 -19.02 1.88 2.85
CA ARG A 191 -18.38 2.87 3.72
C ARG A 191 -16.97 3.23 3.22
N TYR A 192 -16.21 2.25 2.72
CA TYR A 192 -14.87 2.48 2.17
C TYR A 192 -14.87 2.96 0.72
N HIS A 193 -15.99 2.85 0.00
CA HIS A 193 -16.13 3.27 -1.39
C HIS A 193 -15.71 4.72 -1.63
N LYS A 194 -16.09 5.61 -0.71
CA LYS A 194 -15.70 7.03 -0.73
C LYS A 194 -14.19 7.27 -0.70
N TRP A 195 -13.42 6.30 -0.21
CA TRP A 195 -11.97 6.38 -0.09
C TRP A 195 -11.23 5.68 -1.24
N TYR A 196 -11.86 4.75 -1.96
CA TYR A 196 -11.17 4.01 -3.04
C TYR A 196 -10.75 4.91 -4.20
N LEU A 197 -11.62 5.82 -4.63
CA LEU A 197 -11.31 6.76 -5.72
C LEU A 197 -10.11 7.68 -5.42
N PRO A 198 -10.05 8.38 -4.27
CA PRO A 198 -8.87 9.19 -3.95
C PRO A 198 -7.60 8.34 -3.78
N ILE A 199 -7.69 7.15 -3.20
CA ILE A 199 -6.52 6.24 -3.10
C ILE A 199 -6.02 5.83 -4.49
N GLY A 200 -6.93 5.50 -5.41
CA GLY A 200 -6.58 5.15 -6.79
C GLY A 200 -5.90 6.30 -7.53
N ILE A 201 -6.45 7.52 -7.43
CA ILE A 201 -5.86 8.73 -8.04
C ILE A 201 -4.47 9.00 -7.48
N VAL A 202 -4.31 8.99 -6.15
CA VAL A 202 -3.00 9.21 -5.51
C VAL A 202 -2.00 8.13 -5.93
N SER A 203 -2.44 6.87 -6.03
CA SER A 203 -1.59 5.76 -6.48
C SER A 203 -1.13 5.96 -7.94
N CYS A 204 -1.99 6.45 -8.83
CA CYS A 204 -1.61 6.80 -10.20
C CYS A 204 -0.57 7.92 -10.24
N ILE A 205 -0.76 9.00 -9.47
CA ILE A 205 0.17 10.14 -9.42
C ILE A 205 1.53 9.69 -8.91
N LEU A 206 1.55 8.97 -7.77
CA LEU A 206 2.78 8.43 -7.21
C LEU A 206 3.44 7.42 -8.14
N GLY A 207 2.66 6.58 -8.84
CA GLY A 207 3.16 5.65 -9.85
C GLY A 207 3.84 6.39 -11.00
N GLY A 208 3.24 7.47 -11.50
CA GLY A 208 3.84 8.33 -12.53
C GLY A 208 5.16 8.97 -12.09
N LEU A 209 5.22 9.47 -10.86
CA LEU A 209 6.47 10.01 -10.28
C LEU A 209 7.54 8.93 -10.11
N THR A 210 7.15 7.73 -9.64
CA THR A 210 8.04 6.58 -9.47
C THR A 210 8.61 6.11 -10.81
N LEU A 211 7.77 6.08 -11.85
CA LEU A 211 8.19 5.73 -13.21
C LEU A 211 9.16 6.78 -13.77
N LEU A 212 8.85 8.07 -13.61
CA LEU A 212 9.74 9.15 -14.02
C LEU A 212 11.10 9.05 -13.31
N ASP A 213 11.10 8.79 -12.01
CA ASP A 213 12.32 8.55 -11.24
C ASP A 213 13.13 7.39 -11.85
N SER A 214 12.49 6.25 -12.12
CA SER A 214 13.15 5.08 -12.72
C SER A 214 13.81 5.39 -14.08
N LEU A 215 13.16 6.20 -14.92
CA LEU A 215 13.69 6.61 -16.23
C LEU A 215 14.89 7.55 -16.07
N LEU A 216 14.83 8.45 -15.09
CA LEU A 216 15.94 9.37 -14.79
C LEU A 216 17.15 8.66 -14.18
N VAL A 217 16.96 7.55 -13.44
CA VAL A 217 18.08 6.72 -12.94
C VAL A 217 18.94 6.23 -14.10
N CYS A 218 18.31 5.83 -15.22
CA CYS A 218 19.01 5.35 -16.41
C CYS A 218 19.84 6.44 -17.12
N CYS A 219 19.59 7.72 -16.84
CA CYS A 219 20.30 8.85 -17.43
C CYS A 219 21.58 9.26 -16.67
N VAL A 220 21.88 8.66 -15.50
CA VAL A 220 22.99 9.02 -14.59
C VAL A 220 23.97 7.88 -14.35
#